data_AF-A0A2P1QXL8-F1
#
_entry.id   AF-A0A2P1QXL8-F1
#
_cell.length_a   1.000
_cell.length_b   1.000
_cell.length_c   1.000
_cell.angle_alpha   90.00
_cell.angle_beta   90.00
_cell.angle_gamma   90.00
#
_symmetry.space_group_name_H-M   'P 1'
#
loop_
_entity.id
_entity.type
_entity.pdbx_description
1 polymer ?
#
loop_
_entity_poly.entity_id
_entity_poly.type
_entity_poly.pdbx_seq_one_letter_code
_entity_poly.pdbx_strand_id
1 'polypeptide(L)'
;METRRRQKIGGFAIFILGLSFTLWAWYTAIYEGYFYPKASILFPMFCILGIGMILFTDYKSERIARGEDISQLSGYRLITRRWWIISAIALLVGLVNYLLLSGWNF
;
A
#
# COMPACT_ATOMS: atom_id res chain seq x y z
N MET A 1 18.32 5.54 -13.54
CA MET A 1 17.11 6.35 -13.80
C MET A 1 15.92 5.51 -14.28
N GLU A 2 16.13 4.52 -15.15
CA GLU A 2 15.06 3.66 -15.68
C GLU A 2 14.32 2.84 -14.62
N THR A 3 15.05 2.28 -13.65
CA THR A 3 14.49 1.52 -12.51
C THR A 3 13.51 2.36 -11.68
N ARG A 4 13.85 3.63 -11.40
CA ARG A 4 12.98 4.56 -10.66
C ARG A 4 11.71 4.90 -11.44
N ARG A 5 11.81 5.10 -12.76
CA ARG A 5 10.65 5.37 -13.61
C ARG A 5 9.69 4.17 -13.62
N ARG A 6 10.22 2.95 -13.79
CA ARG A 6 9.43 1.71 -13.73
C ARG A 6 8.74 1.54 -12.36
N GLN A 7 9.45 1.82 -11.26
CA GLN A 7 8.86 1.79 -9.90
C GLN A 7 7.70 2.79 -9.76
N LYS A 8 7.85 4.03 -10.25
CA LYS A 8 6.77 5.03 -10.20
C LYS A 8 5.55 4.60 -11.01
N ILE A 9 5.75 4.04 -12.20
CA ILE A 9 4.66 3.52 -13.04
C ILE A 9 3.96 2.35 -12.34
N GLY A 10 4.72 1.40 -11.79
CA GLY A 10 4.16 0.29 -11.02
C GLY A 10 3.40 0.78 -9.78
N GLY A 11 3.95 1.74 -9.05
CA GLY A 11 3.30 2.38 -7.91
C GLY A 11 2.01 3.09 -8.29
N PHE A 12 1.99 3.79 -9.43
CA PHE A 12 0.79 4.42 -9.97
C PHE A 12 -0.28 3.41 -10.34
N ALA A 13 0.08 2.31 -11.00
CA ALA A 13 -0.87 1.24 -11.31
C ALA A 13 -1.47 0.62 -10.04
N ILE A 14 -0.65 0.34 -9.02
CA ILE A 14 -1.10 -0.18 -7.72
C ILE A 14 -2.02 0.84 -7.01
N PHE A 15 -1.67 2.12 -7.05
CA PHE A 15 -2.48 3.19 -6.46
C PHE A 15 -3.88 3.27 -7.10
N ILE A 16 -3.94 3.31 -8.44
CA ILE A 16 -5.22 3.37 -9.17
C ILE A 16 -6.07 2.14 -8.88
N LEU A 17 -5.46 0.94 -8.89
CA LEU A 17 -6.16 -0.29 -8.56
C LEU A 17 -6.71 -0.26 -7.12
N GLY A 18 -5.90 0.14 -6.14
CA GLY A 18 -6.35 0.29 -4.75
C GLY A 18 -7.50 1.29 -4.62
N LEU A 19 -7.41 2.43 -5.33
CA LEU A 19 -8.41 3.49 -5.24
C LEU A 19 -9.74 3.04 -5.83
N SER A 20 -9.72 2.46 -7.03
CA SER A 20 -10.92 1.98 -7.71
C SER A 20 -11.70 0.96 -6.89
N PHE A 21 -11.01 -0.03 -6.31
CA PHE A 21 -11.67 -1.06 -5.50
C PHE A 21 -12.10 -0.54 -4.12
N THR A 22 -11.40 0.44 -3.55
CA THR A 22 -11.85 1.08 -2.31
C THR A 22 -13.14 1.86 -2.54
N LEU A 23 -13.22 2.64 -3.63
CA LEU A 23 -14.44 3.34 -4.01
C LEU A 23 -15.58 2.37 -4.34
N TRP A 24 -15.28 1.28 -5.03
CA TRP A 24 -16.27 0.23 -5.30
C TRP A 24 -16.79 -0.43 -4.02
N ALA A 25 -15.93 -0.72 -3.04
CA ALA A 25 -16.36 -1.28 -1.75
C ALA A 25 -17.31 -0.34 -0.98
N TRP A 26 -17.04 0.97 -1.03
CA TRP A 26 -17.95 1.98 -0.47
C TRP A 26 -19.25 2.09 -1.28
N TYR A 27 -19.18 1.98 -2.60
CA TYR A 27 -20.37 1.97 -3.45
C TYR A 27 -21.29 0.78 -3.11
N THR A 28 -20.77 -0.45 -3.06
CA THR A 28 -21.60 -1.63 -2.72
C THR A 28 -22.14 -1.53 -1.30
N ALA A 29 -21.35 -0.99 -0.38
CA ALA A 29 -21.78 -0.76 1.00
C ALA A 29 -22.99 0.18 1.05
N ILE A 30 -22.90 1.34 0.40
CA ILE A 30 -23.94 2.38 0.46
C ILE A 30 -25.19 1.97 -0.32
N TYR A 31 -25.04 1.38 -1.51
CA TYR A 31 -26.15 1.18 -2.45
C TYR A 31 -26.69 -0.25 -2.48
N GLU A 32 -25.88 -1.25 -2.12
CA GLU A 32 -26.27 -2.66 -2.17
C GLU A 32 -26.40 -3.29 -0.77
N GLY A 33 -26.03 -2.56 0.29
CA GLY A 33 -26.19 -3.02 1.67
C GLY A 33 -25.16 -4.07 2.10
N TYR A 34 -24.09 -4.28 1.33
CA TYR A 34 -23.04 -5.23 1.68
C TYR A 34 -21.66 -4.79 1.19
N PHE A 35 -20.62 -5.38 1.77
CA PHE A 35 -19.25 -5.22 1.29
C PHE A 35 -18.43 -6.48 1.56
N TYR A 36 -17.29 -6.60 0.87
CA TYR A 36 -16.37 -7.71 1.07
C TYR A 36 -15.30 -7.33 2.11
N PRO A 37 -15.24 -7.97 3.29
CA PRO A 37 -14.28 -7.61 4.35
C PRO A 37 -12.83 -7.62 3.88
N LYS A 38 -12.43 -8.67 3.14
CA LYS A 38 -11.06 -8.79 2.62
C LYS A 38 -10.69 -7.64 1.67
N ALA A 39 -11.61 -7.25 0.79
CA ALA A 39 -11.41 -6.15 -0.15
C ALA A 39 -11.31 -4.81 0.58
N SER A 40 -12.17 -4.59 1.58
CA SER A 40 -12.19 -3.35 2.38
C SER A 40 -10.89 -3.10 3.15
N ILE A 41 -10.10 -4.14 3.44
CA ILE A 41 -8.79 -3.99 4.09
C ILE A 41 -7.69 -3.85 3.03
N LEU A 42 -7.68 -4.77 2.05
CA LEU A 42 -6.55 -4.93 1.12
C LEU A 42 -6.38 -3.73 0.17
N PHE A 43 -7.46 -3.20 -0.40
CA PHE A 43 -7.36 -2.19 -1.44
C PHE A 43 -6.96 -0.80 -0.93
N PRO A 44 -7.41 -0.34 0.26
CA PRO A 44 -6.84 0.85 0.87
C PRO A 44 -5.35 0.71 1.21
N MET A 45 -4.89 -0.50 1.60
CA MET A 45 -3.46 -0.75 1.77
C MET A 45 -2.69 -0.53 0.46
N PHE A 46 -3.24 -0.99 -0.67
CA PHE A 46 -2.63 -0.77 -1.99
C PHE A 46 -2.55 0.71 -2.36
N CYS A 47 -3.52 1.55 -1.98
CA CYS A 47 -3.40 3.00 -2.16
C CYS A 47 -2.13 3.54 -1.48
N ILE A 48 -1.94 3.22 -0.20
CA ILE A 48 -0.80 3.72 0.59
C ILE A 48 0.53 3.18 0.05
N LEU A 49 0.59 1.89 -0.29
CA LEU A 49 1.78 1.28 -0.88
C LEU A 49 2.11 1.89 -2.25
N GLY A 50 1.10 2.11 -3.10
CA GLY A 50 1.25 2.75 -4.40
C GLY A 50 1.79 4.18 -4.28
N ILE A 51 1.24 4.98 -3.37
CA ILE A 51 1.76 6.33 -3.04
C ILE A 51 3.21 6.23 -2.55
N GLY A 52 3.50 5.28 -1.65
CA GLY A 52 4.86 5.03 -1.14
C GLY A 52 5.86 4.76 -2.26
N MET A 53 5.47 3.94 -3.26
CA MET A 53 6.30 3.65 -4.42
C MET A 53 6.48 4.84 -5.37
N ILE A 54 5.46 5.70 -5.51
CA ILE A 54 5.55 6.91 -6.34
C ILE A 54 6.49 7.92 -5.70
N LEU A 55 6.36 8.15 -4.39
CA LEU A 55 7.09 9.20 -3.67
C LEU A 55 8.51 8.77 -3.29
N PHE A 56 8.69 7.54 -2.81
CA PHE A 56 9.95 7.08 -2.23
C PHE A 56 10.67 6.07 -3.14
N THR A 57 11.99 6.09 -3.05
CA THR A 57 12.85 5.07 -3.65
C THR A 57 12.66 3.73 -2.94
N ASP A 58 12.83 2.63 -3.66
CA ASP A 58 12.73 1.27 -3.11
C ASP A 58 13.77 1.02 -2.01
N TYR A 59 13.48 0.08 -1.11
CA TYR A 59 14.33 -0.22 0.05
C TYR A 59 15.73 -0.70 -0.35
N LYS A 60 15.92 -1.36 -1.50
CA LYS A 60 17.25 -1.82 -1.94
C LYS A 60 18.08 -0.63 -2.36
N SER A 61 17.55 0.18 -3.27
CA SER A 61 18.22 1.38 -3.76
C SER A 61 18.49 2.38 -2.63
N GLU A 62 17.63 2.47 -1.61
CA GLU A 62 17.88 3.27 -0.41
C GLU A 62 19.10 2.78 0.37
N ARG A 63 19.29 1.47 0.54
CA ARG A 63 20.46 0.90 1.24
C ARG A 63 21.74 0.99 0.42
N ILE A 64 21.66 0.75 -0.90
CA ILE A 64 22.81 0.93 -1.81
C ILE A 64 23.31 2.38 -1.74
N ALA A 65 22.40 3.35 -1.76
CA ALA A 65 22.74 4.76 -1.67
C ALA A 65 23.39 5.15 -0.33
N ARG A 66 23.18 4.36 0.73
CA ARG A 66 23.84 4.53 2.04
C ARG A 66 25.20 3.81 2.13
N GLY A 67 25.61 3.10 1.08
CA GLY A 67 26.84 2.29 1.08
C GLY A 67 26.74 1.01 1.92
N GLU A 68 25.53 0.54 2.23
CA GLU A 68 25.35 -0.71 2.98
C GLU A 68 25.57 -1.93 2.07
N ASP A 69 26.26 -2.96 2.57
CA ASP A 69 26.39 -4.23 1.87
C ASP A 69 25.09 -5.04 2.01
N ILE A 70 24.35 -5.14 0.90
CA ILE A 70 23.05 -5.84 0.84
C ILE A 70 23.23 -7.35 0.68
N SER A 71 24.41 -7.82 0.27
CA SER A 71 24.64 -9.25 0.00
C SER A 71 24.42 -10.13 1.23
N GLN A 72 24.66 -9.57 2.43
CA GLN A 72 24.46 -10.25 3.70
C GLN A 72 23.06 -10.05 4.31
N LEU A 73 22.22 -9.20 3.70
CA LEU A 73 20.88 -8.92 4.20
C LEU A 73 19.85 -9.81 3.50
N SER A 74 19.00 -10.47 4.29
CA SER A 74 17.91 -11.30 3.77
C SER A 74 16.59 -11.07 4.53
N GLY A 75 15.47 -11.34 3.86
CA GLY A 75 14.13 -11.26 4.43
C GLY A 75 13.79 -9.89 5.03
N TYR A 76 13.30 -9.88 6.27
CA TYR A 76 12.84 -8.69 6.98
C TYR A 76 13.94 -7.65 7.22
N ARG A 77 15.21 -8.09 7.32
CA ARG A 77 16.36 -7.21 7.56
C ARG A 77 16.64 -6.28 6.37
N LEU A 78 16.15 -6.66 5.20
CA LEU A 78 16.40 -5.93 3.96
C LEU A 78 15.45 -4.72 3.81
N ILE A 79 14.28 -4.75 4.46
CA ILE A 79 13.32 -3.64 4.47
C ILE A 79 13.89 -2.47 5.30
N THR A 80 13.83 -1.25 4.77
CA THR A 80 14.29 -0.06 5.52
C THR A 80 13.23 0.41 6.51
N ARG A 81 13.65 1.19 7.52
CA ARG A 81 12.74 1.77 8.52
C ARG A 81 11.59 2.55 7.89
N ARG A 82 11.85 3.27 6.79
CA ARG A 82 10.83 4.01 6.04
C ARG A 82 9.76 3.08 5.47
N TRP A 83 10.18 2.00 4.81
CA TRP A 83 9.25 1.03 4.24
C TRP A 83 8.47 0.26 5.31
N TRP A 84 9.05 0.02 6.49
CA TRP A 84 8.31 -0.47 7.65
C TRP A 84 7.20 0.49 8.09
N ILE A 85 7.50 1.79 8.18
CA ILE A 85 6.51 2.82 8.55
C ILE A 85 5.39 2.88 7.49
N ILE A 86 5.73 2.89 6.20
CA ILE A 86 4.74 2.89 5.11
C ILE A 86 3.84 1.66 5.20
N SER A 87 4.41 0.46 5.44
CA SER A 87 3.63 -0.77 5.60
C SER A 87 2.72 -0.74 6.82
N ALA A 88 3.18 -0.18 7.95
CA ALA A 88 2.37 -0.01 9.14
C ALA A 88 1.19 0.95 8.91
N ILE A 89 1.44 2.07 8.23
CA ILE A 89 0.38 3.02 7.84
C ILE A 89 -0.61 2.34 6.89
N ALA A 90 -0.12 1.57 5.90
CA ALA A 90 -0.99 0.85 4.99
C ALA A 90 -1.94 -0.09 5.74
N LEU A 91 -1.42 -0.91 6.65
CA LEU A 91 -2.21 -1.81 7.49
C LEU A 91 -3.24 -1.02 8.33
N LEU A 92 -2.83 0.07 8.95
CA LEU A 92 -3.71 0.91 9.75
C LEU A 92 -4.86 1.48 8.91
N VAL A 93 -4.57 1.99 7.71
CA VAL A 93 -5.57 2.52 6.78
C VAL A 93 -6.55 1.43 6.34
N GLY A 94 -6.06 0.23 6.03
CA GLY A 94 -6.93 -0.91 5.69
C GLY A 94 -7.86 -1.29 6.84
N LEU A 95 -7.34 -1.37 8.06
CA LEU A 95 -8.14 -1.69 9.25
C LEU A 95 -9.16 -0.59 9.57
N VAL A 96 -8.76 0.68 9.51
CA VAL A 96 -9.67 1.82 9.72
C VAL A 96 -10.79 1.80 8.68
N ASN A 97 -10.48 1.57 7.40
CA ASN A 97 -11.49 1.49 6.36
C ASN A 97 -12.49 0.34 6.61
N TYR A 98 -12.00 -0.82 7.02
CA TYR A 98 -12.86 -1.94 7.43
C TYR A 98 -13.77 -1.60 8.61
N LEU A 99 -13.23 -0.95 9.66
CA LEU A 99 -14.02 -0.54 10.82
C LEU A 99 -15.10 0.48 10.45
N LEU A 100 -14.78 1.43 9.57
CA LEU A 100 -15.75 2.41 9.07
C LEU A 100 -16.88 1.75 8.29
N LEU A 101 -16.56 0.81 7.40
CA LEU A 101 -17.56 0.05 6.64
C LEU A 101 -18.37 -0.91 7.51
N SER A 102 -17.76 -1.49 8.55
CA SER A 102 -18.44 -2.40 9.47
C SER A 102 -19.40 -1.68 10.42
N GLY A 103 -19.08 -0.44 10.79
CA GLY A 103 -19.96 0.43 11.58
C GLY A 103 -21.01 1.16 10.75
N TRP A 104 -20.96 1.02 9.43
CA TRP A 104 -21.97 1.58 8.54
C TRP A 104 -23.22 0.71 8.63
N ASN A 105 -24.30 1.27 9.17
CA ASN A 105 -25.58 0.56 9.25
C ASN A 105 -26.13 0.39 7.83
N PHE A 106 -26.22 -0.86 7.39
CA PHE A 106 -26.90 -1.29 6.16
C PHE A 106 -28.40 -1.41 6.38
#